data_AF-A0AAW4I362-F1
#
_entry.id   AF-A0AAW4I362-F1
#
_cell.length_a   1.000
_cell.length_b   1.000
_cell.length_c   1.000
_cell.angle_alpha   90.00
_cell.angle_beta   90.00
_cell.angle_gamma   90.00
#
_symmetry.space_group_name_H-M   'P 1'
#
loop_
_entity.id
_entity.type
_entity.pdbx_description
1 polymer ?
#
loop_
_entity_poly.entity_id
_entity_poly.type
_entity_poly.pdbx_seq_one_letter_code
_entity_poly.pdbx_strand_id
1 'polypeptide(L)' 'IHYYNHKRIKTKLKGLSPVQYRVQSLVAA' A
#
# COMPACT_ATOMS: atom_id res chain seq x y z
N ILE A 1 14.12 -12.34 1.04
CA ILE A 1 13.36 -11.21 1.62
C ILE A 1 12.47 -10.49 0.57
N HIS A 2 12.92 -10.34 -0.69
CA HIS A 2 12.14 -9.67 -1.74
C HIS A 2 10.74 -10.25 -2.01
N TYR A 3 10.62 -11.58 -2.10
CA TYR A 3 9.37 -12.22 -2.49
C TYR A 3 8.23 -12.10 -1.45
N TYR A 4 8.58 -12.13 -0.16
CA TYR A 4 7.61 -11.97 0.93
C TYR A 4 7.13 -10.52 1.11
N ASN A 5 8.01 -9.54 0.87
CA ASN A 5 7.65 -8.12 1.02
C ASN A 5 6.70 -7.64 -0.07
N HIS A 6 6.88 -8.10 -1.32
CA HIS A 6 5.98 -7.75 -2.42
C HIS A 6 4.55 -8.24 -2.17
N LYS A 7 4.41 -9.45 -1.61
CA LYS A 7 3.10 -10.03 -1.28
C LYS A 7 2.38 -9.23 -0.20
N ARG A 8 3.07 -8.83 0.87
CA ARG A 8 2.48 -8.05 1.96
C ARG A 8 2.12 -6.62 1.58
N ILE A 9 2.94 -5.96 0.76
CA ILE A 9 2.65 -4.59 0.29
C ILE A 9 1.33 -4.60 -0.48
N LYS A 10 1.13 -5.55 -1.41
CA LYS A 10 -0.14 -5.67 -2.13
C LYS A 10 -1.35 -5.87 -1.21
N THR A 11 -1.23 -6.73 -0.19
CA THR A 11 -2.31 -6.96 0.79
C THR A 11 -2.60 -5.71 1.64
N LYS A 12 -1.57 -5.01 2.12
CA LYS A 12 -1.73 -3.79 2.93
C LYS A 12 -2.38 -2.65 2.17
N LEU A 13 -2.04 -2.50 0.89
CA LEU A 13 -2.54 -1.42 0.06
C LEU A 13 -4.00 -1.63 -0.36
N LYS A 14 -4.65 -2.78 -0.03
CA LYS A 14 -6.04 -3.07 -0.42
C LYS A 14 -6.31 -2.89 -1.93
N GLY A 15 -5.31 -3.19 -2.77
CA GLY A 15 -5.40 -2.99 -4.22
C GLY A 15 -5.02 -1.58 -4.71
N LEU A 16 -4.68 -0.65 -3.82
CA LEU A 16 -4.18 0.68 -4.18
C LEU A 16 -2.72 0.62 -4.62
N SER A 17 -2.34 1.55 -5.52
CA SER A 17 -0.92 1.84 -5.74
C SER A 17 -0.32 2.53 -4.50
N PRO A 18 1.01 2.47 -4.32
CA PRO A 18 1.67 3.15 -3.19
C PRO A 18 1.37 4.65 -3.12
N VAL A 19 1.20 5.31 -4.26
CA VAL A 19 0.86 6.75 -4.35
C VAL A 19 -0.56 6.98 -3.86
N GLN A 20 -1.54 6.21 -4.35
CA GLN A 20 -2.94 6.32 -3.93
C GLN A 20 -3.13 6.06 -2.44
N TYR A 21 -2.41 5.08 -1.87
CA TYR A 21 -2.46 4.80 -0.43
C TYR A 21 -1.96 5.98 0.41
N ARG A 22 -0.86 6.62 -0.01
CA ARG A 22 -0.34 7.82 0.69
C ARG A 22 -1.33 8.97 0.62
N VAL A 23 -1.93 9.22 -0.54
CA VAL A 23 -2.95 10.26 -0.71
C VAL A 23 -4.18 9.98 0.17
N GLN A 24 -4.64 8.72 0.23
CA GLN A 24 -5.74 8.33 1.11
C GLN A 24 -5.42 8.63 2.59
N SER A 25 -4.20 8.32 3.06
CA SER A 25 -3.78 8.64 4.43
C SER A 25 -3.71 10.14 4.72
N LEU A 26 -3.44 10.97 3.71
CA LEU A 26 -3.41 12.43 3.85
C LEU A 26 -4.81 13.05 3.84
N VAL A 27 -5.77 12.43 3.13
CA VAL A 27 -7.16 12.88 3.06
C VAL A 27 -8.00 12.40 4.24
N ALA A 28 -7.66 11.25 4.83
CA ALA A 28 -8.36 10.70 5.98
C ALA A 28 -7.90 11.27 7.33
N ALA A 29 -6.91 12.18 7.34
CA ALA A 29 -6.46 12.92 8.51
C ALA A 29 -7.32 14.17 8.71
#